data_AF-A0A530BGA8-F1
#
_entry.id   AF-A0A530BGA8-F1
#
_cell.length_a   1.000
_cell.length_b   1.000
_cell.length_c   1.000
_cell.angle_alpha   90.00
_cell.angle_beta   90.00
_cell.angle_gamma   90.00
#
_symmetry.space_group_name_H-M   'P 1'
#
loop_
_entity.id
_entity.type
_entity.pdbx_description
1 polymer ?
#
loop_
_entity_poly.entity_id
_entity_poly.type
_entity_poly.pdbx_seq_one_letter_code
_entity_poly.pdbx_strand_id
1 'polypeptide(L)'
;MHRVCRKFLLAAALLLSAIVRASADDGAIIDRWYSALLVADRTELSELLSDDVRMKLDDIGVVQDKQEFLASIDEWQGAVAGATIRHRIEKS
;
A
#
# COMPACT_ATOMS: atom_id res chain seq x y z
N MET A 1 44.43 -14.60 -2.10
CA MET A 1 43.81 -13.26 -2.13
C MET A 1 42.66 -13.15 -3.16
N HIS A 2 42.79 -13.68 -4.38
CA HIS A 2 41.73 -13.63 -5.41
C HIS A 2 40.39 -14.29 -5.03
N ARG A 3 40.39 -15.44 -4.34
CA ARG A 3 39.14 -16.15 -3.97
C ARG A 3 38.30 -15.43 -2.91
N VAL A 4 38.95 -14.72 -1.99
CA VAL A 4 38.27 -13.96 -0.92
C VAL A 4 37.65 -12.70 -1.51
N CYS A 5 38.41 -11.97 -2.34
CA CYS A 5 37.93 -10.79 -3.05
C CYS A 5 36.71 -11.11 -3.93
N ARG A 6 36.74 -12.24 -4.65
CA ARG A 6 35.60 -12.70 -5.47
C ARG A 6 34.33 -12.99 -4.65
N LYS A 7 34.48 -13.57 -3.45
CA LYS A 7 33.35 -13.84 -2.55
C LYS A 7 32.73 -12.56 -2.00
N PHE A 8 33.57 -11.58 -1.64
CA PHE A 8 33.09 -10.26 -1.20
C PHE A 8 32.33 -9.52 -2.31
N LEU A 9 32.83 -9.56 -3.54
CA LEU A 9 32.15 -8.95 -4.70
C LEU A 9 30.80 -9.62 -4.98
N LEU A 10 30.70 -10.94 -4.86
CA LEU A 10 29.44 -11.68 -5.01
C LEU A 10 28.44 -11.33 -3.90
N ALA A 11 28.87 -11.25 -2.65
CA ALA A 11 28.02 -10.86 -1.52
C ALA A 11 27.51 -9.41 -1.67
N ALA A 12 28.38 -8.49 -2.10
CA ALA A 12 28.01 -7.11 -2.37
C ALA A 12 27.00 -7.01 -3.53
N ALA A 13 27.20 -7.76 -4.61
CA ALA A 13 26.26 -7.80 -5.74
C ALA A 13 24.89 -8.36 -5.34
N LEU A 14 24.84 -9.40 -4.49
CA LEU A 14 23.60 -9.94 -3.92
C LEU A 14 22.87 -8.91 -3.04
N LEU A 15 23.59 -8.22 -2.15
CA LEU A 15 23.01 -7.16 -1.32
C LEU A 15 22.48 -5.99 -2.16
N LEU A 16 23.22 -5.57 -3.20
CA LEU A 16 22.77 -4.53 -4.12
C LEU A 16 21.53 -4.95 -4.93
N SER A 17 21.43 -6.23 -5.32
CA SER A 17 20.24 -6.75 -6.01
C SER A 17 18.99 -6.80 -5.13
N ALA A 18 19.15 -6.93 -3.81
CA ALA A 18 18.04 -6.89 -2.86
C ALA A 18 17.45 -5.48 -2.68
N ILE A 19 18.23 -4.42 -2.98
CA ILE A 19 17.78 -3.03 -2.84
C ILE A 19 16.84 -2.62 -4.00
N VAL A 20 16.95 -3.28 -5.17
CA VAL A 20 16.20 -2.91 -6.39
C VAL A 20 14.71 -3.27 -6.32
N ARG A 21 14.26 -4.08 -5.35
CA ARG A 21 12.85 -4.51 -5.21
C ARG A 21 12.04 -3.76 -4.14
N ALA A 22 12.59 -2.70 -3.54
CA ALA A 22 11.95 -2.02 -2.41
C ALA A 22 11.19 -0.74 -2.77
N SER A 23 11.14 -0.32 -4.04
CA SER A 23 10.07 0.57 -4.49
C SER A 23 8.88 -0.32 -4.78
N ALA A 24 7.91 -0.35 -3.87
CA ALA A 24 6.62 -0.87 -4.25
C ALA A 24 6.18 -0.11 -5.50
N ASP A 25 5.77 -0.83 -6.53
CA ASP A 25 5.20 -0.20 -7.71
C ASP A 25 3.99 0.61 -7.24
N ASP A 26 4.15 1.93 -7.14
CA ASP A 26 3.11 2.84 -6.64
C ASP A 26 1.81 2.60 -7.43
N GLY A 27 1.95 2.24 -8.71
CA GLY A 27 0.90 1.66 -9.56
C GLY A 27 0.12 0.55 -8.88
N ALA A 28 0.83 -0.55 -8.61
CA ALA A 28 0.26 -1.74 -8.00
C ALA A 28 -0.30 -1.51 -6.59
N ILE A 29 0.34 -0.67 -5.77
CA ILE A 29 -0.20 -0.33 -4.43
C ILE A 29 -1.52 0.42 -4.57
N ILE A 30 -1.55 1.45 -5.42
CA ILE A 30 -2.74 2.29 -5.59
C ILE A 30 -3.88 1.46 -6.21
N ASP A 31 -3.58 0.59 -7.17
CA ASP A 31 -4.55 -0.35 -7.74
C ASP A 31 -5.11 -1.31 -6.67
N ARG A 32 -4.24 -1.86 -5.81
CA ARG A 32 -4.65 -2.75 -4.71
C ARG A 32 -5.52 -2.02 -3.70
N TRP A 33 -5.18 -0.78 -3.35
CA TRP A 33 -5.96 0.08 -2.47
C TRP A 33 -7.39 0.31 -2.99
N TYR A 34 -7.53 0.73 -4.25
CA TYR A 34 -8.85 0.98 -4.83
C TYR A 34 -9.66 -0.30 -5.04
N SER A 35 -8.99 -1.41 -5.36
CA SER A 35 -9.65 -2.72 -5.47
C SER A 35 -10.24 -3.17 -4.13
N ALA A 36 -9.48 -3.02 -3.03
CA ALA A 36 -9.95 -3.36 -1.69
C ALA A 36 -11.09 -2.46 -1.22
N LEU A 37 -11.00 -1.15 -1.46
CA LEU A 37 -12.08 -0.19 -1.15
C LEU A 37 -13.40 -0.53 -1.87
N LEU A 38 -13.32 -0.96 -3.13
CA LEU A 38 -14.50 -1.24 -3.96
C LEU A 38 -15.38 -2.34 -3.38
N VAL A 39 -14.78 -3.29 -2.65
CA VAL A 39 -15.45 -4.43 -2.05
C VAL A 39 -15.44 -4.39 -0.53
N ALA A 40 -15.00 -3.26 0.06
CA ALA A 40 -14.85 -3.08 1.51
C ALA A 40 -14.03 -4.20 2.17
N ASP A 41 -12.95 -4.66 1.52
CA ASP A 41 -12.09 -5.73 2.07
C ASP A 41 -11.24 -5.20 3.23
N ARG A 42 -11.79 -5.35 4.44
CA ARG A 42 -11.14 -4.91 5.68
C ARG A 42 -9.78 -5.57 5.91
N THR A 43 -9.58 -6.81 5.46
CA THR A 43 -8.32 -7.53 5.68
C THR A 43 -7.23 -6.94 4.81
N GLU A 44 -7.50 -6.80 3.51
CA GLU A 44 -6.58 -6.18 2.55
C GLU A 44 -6.25 -4.73 2.92
N LEU A 45 -7.26 -3.95 3.32
CA LEU A 45 -7.06 -2.57 3.80
C LEU A 45 -6.18 -2.53 5.06
N SER A 46 -6.38 -3.45 6.00
CA SER A 46 -5.55 -3.51 7.21
C SER A 46 -4.09 -3.87 6.94
N GLU A 47 -3.82 -4.68 5.91
CA GLU A 47 -2.46 -5.02 5.49
C GLU A 47 -1.75 -3.89 4.73
N LEU A 48 -2.50 -3.09 3.97
CA LEU A 48 -1.97 -1.95 3.23
C LEU A 48 -1.61 -0.77 4.14
N LEU A 49 -2.38 -0.57 5.21
CA LEU A 49 -2.25 0.59 6.08
C LEU A 49 -1.13 0.42 7.10
N SER A 50 -0.28 1.42 7.26
CA SER A 50 0.66 1.49 8.39
C SER A 50 -0.09 1.71 9.70
N ASP A 51 0.48 1.28 10.82
CA ASP A 51 -0.18 1.39 12.12
C ASP A 51 -0.34 2.85 12.59
N ASP A 52 0.45 3.77 12.05
CA ASP A 52 0.44 5.21 12.32
C ASP A 52 -0.25 6.05 11.22
N VAL A 53 -0.95 5.40 10.30
CA VAL A 53 -1.65 6.09 9.21
C VAL A 53 -2.68 7.09 9.76
N ARG A 54 -2.78 8.24 9.10
CA ARG A 54 -3.83 9.23 9.35
C ARG A 54 -4.70 9.37 8.11
N MET A 55 -5.95 8.94 8.23
CA MET A 55 -6.94 8.98 7.16
C MET A 55 -7.72 10.28 7.27
N LYS A 56 -7.57 11.18 6.29
CA LYS A 56 -8.29 12.45 6.25
C LYS A 56 -9.41 12.37 5.23
N LEU A 57 -10.64 12.54 5.70
CA LEU A 57 -11.84 12.62 4.87
C LEU A 57 -12.23 14.09 4.78
N ASP A 58 -11.68 14.78 3.78
CA ASP A 58 -11.78 16.23 3.63
C ASP A 58 -13.20 16.74 3.37
N ASP A 59 -14.02 15.92 2.72
CA ASP A 59 -15.42 16.21 2.42
C ASP A 59 -16.29 16.35 3.68
N ILE A 60 -15.95 15.62 4.74
CA ILE A 60 -16.65 15.65 6.03
C ILE A 60 -15.80 16.22 7.17
N GLY A 61 -14.55 16.61 6.91
CA GLY A 61 -13.67 17.27 7.88
C GLY A 61 -13.18 16.37 9.01
N VAL A 62 -13.10 15.05 8.79
CA VAL A 62 -12.70 14.08 9.81
C VAL A 62 -11.28 13.58 9.56
N VAL A 63 -10.51 13.37 10.63
CA VAL A 63 -9.25 12.63 10.60
C VAL A 63 -9.41 11.41 11.50
N GLN A 64 -9.11 10.24 10.96
CA GLN A 64 -9.23 8.95 11.63
C GLN A 64 -7.88 8.24 11.70
N ASP A 65 -7.63 7.51 12.78
CA ASP A 65 -6.57 6.52 12.82
C ASP A 65 -6.94 5.23 12.06
N LYS A 66 -6.00 4.26 12.00
CA LYS A 66 -6.22 2.98 11.32
C LYS A 66 -7.44 2.23 11.85
N GLN A 67 -7.65 2.20 13.16
CA GLN A 67 -8.73 1.43 13.78
C GLN A 67 -10.09 2.08 13.50
N GLU A 68 -10.17 3.40 13.66
CA GLU A 68 -11.35 4.20 13.37
C GLU A 68 -11.75 4.08 11.89
N PHE A 69 -10.78 4.18 10.97
CA PHE A 69 -11.03 4.01 9.54
C PHE A 69 -11.55 2.60 9.24
N LEU A 70 -10.86 1.55 9.69
CA LEU A 70 -11.29 0.17 9.44
C LEU A 70 -12.66 -0.13 10.05
N ALA A 71 -13.00 0.45 11.21
CA ALA A 71 -14.33 0.32 11.80
C ALA A 71 -15.42 0.95 10.93
N SER A 72 -15.12 2.04 10.21
CA SER A 72 -16.08 2.68 9.30
C SER A 72 -16.32 1.88 8.01
N ILE A 73 -15.40 0.99 7.61
CA ILE A 73 -15.50 0.21 6.36
C ILE A 73 -16.74 -0.69 6.31
N ASP A 74 -17.19 -1.20 7.45
CA ASP A 74 -18.39 -2.04 7.51
C ASP A 74 -19.64 -1.25 7.09
N GLU A 75 -19.70 0.05 7.41
CA GLU A 75 -20.76 0.97 6.95
C GLU A 75 -20.63 1.29 5.46
N TRP A 76 -19.40 1.35 4.96
CA TRP A 76 -19.11 1.64 3.55
C TRP A 76 -19.50 0.49 2.63
N GLN A 77 -19.52 -0.75 3.10
CA GLN A 77 -19.89 -1.93 2.31
C GLN A 77 -21.27 -1.77 1.63
N GLY A 78 -22.23 -1.15 2.32
CA GLY A 78 -23.53 -0.83 1.75
C GLY A 78 -23.49 0.28 0.68
N ALA A 79 -22.58 1.24 0.83
CA ALA A 79 -22.44 2.39 -0.08
C ALA A 79 -21.66 2.05 -1.36
N VAL A 80 -20.74 1.09 -1.30
CA VAL A 80 -19.90 0.69 -2.45
C VAL A 80 -20.55 -0.39 -3.34
N ALA A 81 -21.68 -0.96 -2.92
CA ALA A 81 -22.39 -1.99 -3.67
C ALA A 81 -22.82 -1.47 -5.06
N GLY A 82 -22.15 -1.97 -6.12
CA GLY A 82 -22.40 -1.55 -7.50
C GLY A 82 -21.70 -0.24 -7.91
N ALA A 83 -20.87 0.33 -7.04
CA ALA A 83 -20.06 1.49 -7.37
C ALA A 83 -18.89 1.10 -8.30
N THR A 84 -18.31 2.10 -8.96
CA THR A 84 -17.02 1.97 -9.66
C THR A 84 -16.16 3.14 -9.25
N ILE A 85 -14.95 2.87 -8.77
CA ILE A 85 -13.98 3.89 -8.43
C ILE A 85 -13.01 4.03 -9.60
N ARG A 86 -12.86 5.25 -10.13
CA ARG A 86 -11.87 5.57 -11.16
C ARG A 86 -10.73 6.33 -10.50
N HIS A 87 -9.50 5.87 -10.71
CA HIS A 87 -8.30 6.56 -10.27
C HIS A 87 -7.32 6.75 -11.43
N ARG A 88 -6.42 7.72 -11.27
CA ARG A 88 -5.31 8.00 -12.17
C ARG A 88 -4.07 8.25 -11.34
N ILE A 89 -2.97 7.66 -11.77
CA ILE A 89 -1.66 7.89 -11.16
C ILE A 89 -0.91 8.82 -12.10
N GLU A 90 -0.68 10.05 -11.66
CA GLU A 90 0.14 11.01 -12.41
C GLU A 90 1.60 10.74 -12.08
N LYS A 91 2.40 10.49 -13.12
CA LYS A 91 3.85 10.34 -12.97
C LYS A 91 4.45 11.75 -12.89
N SER A 92 5.13 12.05 -11.79
CA SER A 92 5.90 13.30 -11.61
C SER A 92 7.13 13.34 -12.50
#